data_AF-A0A917NF76-F1
#
_entry.id   AF-A0A917NF76-F1
#
_cell.length_a   1.000
_cell.length_b   1.000
_cell.length_c   1.000
_cell.angle_alpha   90.00
_cell.angle_beta   90.00
_cell.angle_gamma   90.00
#
_symmetry.space_group_name_H-M   'P 1'
#
loop_
_entity.id
_entity.type
_entity.pdbx_description
1 polymer ?
#
loop_
_entity_poly.entity_id
_entity_poly.type
_entity_poly.pdbx_seq_one_letter_code
_entity_poly.pdbx_strand_id
1 'polypeptide(L)' 'MSQELMFALASANALRDALDRARVGDCTQQAGWVRAEAQKLQHLVAACSRSEEYPALSAGLAEFAIRIQEILDARQDG' A
#
# COMPACT_ATOMS: atom_id res chain seq x y z
N MET A 1 17.30 -4.67 9.71
CA MET A 1 15.82 -4.64 9.48
C MET A 1 15.23 -3.49 10.27
N SER A 2 15.13 -2.35 9.60
CA SER A 2 14.63 -1.10 10.18
C SER A 2 13.16 -1.21 10.62
N GLN A 3 12.78 -0.42 11.63
CA GLN A 3 11.40 -0.35 12.12
C GLN A 3 10.44 0.15 11.02
N GLU A 4 10.91 1.03 10.14
CA GLU A 4 10.16 1.53 8.99
C GLU A 4 9.80 0.41 8.01
N LEU A 5 10.74 -0.50 7.75
CA LEU A 5 10.50 -1.64 6.86
C LEU A 5 9.49 -2.62 7.47
N MET A 6 9.56 -2.85 8.78
CA MET A 6 8.55 -3.64 9.48
C MET A 6 7.15 -3.04 9.34
N PHE A 7 7.02 -1.72 9.52
CA PHE A 7 5.74 -1.04 9.34
C PHE A 7 5.26 -1.05 7.88
N ALA A 8 6.16 -0.88 6.92
CA ALA A 8 5.82 -0.94 5.50
C ALA A 8 5.31 -2.32 5.11
N LEU A 9 5.96 -3.39 5.58
CA LEU A 9 5.53 -4.77 5.34
C LEU A 9 4.17 -5.08 5.99
N ALA A 10 3.97 -4.65 7.24
CA ALA A 10 2.69 -4.83 7.93
C ALA A 10 1.54 -4.09 7.21
N SER A 11 1.81 -2.87 6.76
CA SER A 11 0.87 -2.05 5.99
C SER A 11 0.54 -2.67 4.64
N ALA A 12 1.55 -3.15 3.89
CA ALA A 12 1.36 -3.85 2.62
C ALA A 12 0.55 -5.14 2.78
N ASN A 13 0.79 -5.92 3.83
CA ASN A 13 0.02 -7.13 4.08
C ASN A 13 -1.45 -6.82 4.44
N ALA A 14 -1.68 -5.79 5.28
CA ALA A 14 -3.03 -5.34 5.61
C ALA A 14 -3.81 -4.84 4.37
N LEU A 15 -3.13 -4.13 3.46
CA LEU A 15 -3.69 -3.70 2.18
C LEU A 15 -4.06 -4.89 1.29
N ARG A 16 -3.17 -5.88 1.15
CA ARG A 16 -3.48 -7.11 0.40
C ARG A 16 -4.71 -7.80 0.97
N ASP A 17 -4.74 -8.01 2.28
CA ASP A 17 -5.86 -8.71 2.94
C ASP A 17 -7.18 -7.91 2.84
N ALA A 18 -7.13 -6.58 2.78
CA ALA A 18 -8.31 -5.74 2.53
C ALA A 18 -8.79 -5.86 1.08
N LEU A 19 -7.87 -5.86 0.10
CA LEU A 19 -8.20 -6.04 -1.32
C LEU A 19 -8.76 -7.44 -1.61
N ASP A 20 -8.20 -8.47 -0.98
CA ASP A 20 -8.70 -9.85 -1.09
C ASP A 20 -10.12 -9.97 -0.52
N ARG A 21 -10.40 -9.27 0.59
CA ARG A 21 -11.74 -9.19 1.21
C ARG A 21 -12.72 -8.31 0.45
N ALA A 22 -12.25 -7.37 -0.37
CA ALA A 22 -13.10 -6.43 -1.10
C ALA A 22 -13.92 -7.06 -2.25
N ARG A 23 -13.87 -8.38 -2.45
CA ARG A 23 -14.79 -9.08 -3.37
C ARG A 23 -16.19 -9.25 -2.74
N VAL A 24 -17.11 -8.40 -3.21
CA VAL A 24 -18.53 -8.66 -3.60
C VAL A 24 -19.53 -7.60 -3.09
N GLY A 25 -19.29 -6.87 -1.99
CA GLY A 25 -20.35 -6.03 -1.41
C GLY A 25 -20.04 -4.55 -1.11
N ASP A 26 -18.83 -4.20 -0.68
CA ASP A 26 -18.65 -2.95 0.08
C ASP A 26 -17.32 -2.22 -0.23
N CYS A 27 -16.97 -2.16 -1.52
CA CYS A 27 -15.77 -1.44 -1.99
C CYS A 27 -15.80 0.05 -1.59
N THR A 28 -16.96 0.66 -1.45
CA THR A 28 -17.12 2.10 -1.16
C THR A 28 -16.75 2.46 0.27
N GLN A 29 -17.09 1.63 1.27
CA GLN A 29 -16.65 1.86 2.66
C GLN A 29 -15.16 1.62 2.84
N GLN A 30 -14.59 0.65 2.12
CA GLN A 30 -13.18 0.28 2.25
C GLN A 30 -12.26 1.16 1.40
N ALA A 31 -12.73 1.78 0.31
CA ALA A 31 -11.92 2.61 -0.57
C ALA A 31 -11.21 3.76 0.17
N GLY A 32 -11.88 4.40 1.13
CA GLY A 32 -11.27 5.48 1.94
C GLY A 32 -10.12 4.99 2.80
N TRP A 33 -10.30 3.84 3.48
CA TRP A 33 -9.25 3.24 4.31
C TRP A 33 -8.09 2.70 3.45
N VAL A 34 -8.38 1.99 2.36
CA VAL A 34 -7.36 1.45 1.45
C VAL A 34 -6.53 2.59 0.84
N ARG A 35 -7.16 3.72 0.48
CA ARG A 35 -6.44 4.91 0.00
C ARG A 35 -5.50 5.47 1.06
N ALA A 36 -5.98 5.67 2.29
CA ALA A 36 -5.15 6.19 3.38
C ALA A 36 -3.96 5.26 3.69
N GLU A 37 -4.18 3.95 3.70
CA GLU A 37 -3.12 2.98 3.99
C GLU A 37 -2.12 2.88 2.82
N ALA A 38 -2.56 3.01 1.57
CA ALA A 38 -1.66 3.08 0.41
C ALA A 38 -0.78 4.35 0.42
N GLN A 39 -1.33 5.50 0.82
CA GLN A 39 -0.56 6.74 0.99
C GLN A 39 0.47 6.65 2.12
N LYS A 40 0.09 6.01 3.22
CA LYS A 40 0.98 5.71 4.34
C LYS A 40 2.10 4.76 3.92
N LEU A 41 1.80 3.72 3.15
CA LEU A 41 2.80 2.82 2.60
C LEU A 41 3.83 3.56 1.73
N GLN A 42 3.38 4.46 0.84
CA GLN A 42 4.30 5.29 0.04
C GLN A 42 5.24 6.13 0.91
N HIS A 43 4.73 6.75 1.99
CA HIS A 43 5.57 7.52 2.91
C HIS A 43 6.61 6.64 3.62
N LEU A 44 6.20 5.47 4.10
CA LEU A 44 7.09 4.53 4.78
C LEU A 44 8.18 3.99 3.84
N VAL A 45 7.82 3.73 2.58
CA VAL A 45 8.78 3.25 1.57
C VAL A 45 9.77 4.34 1.15
N ALA A 46 9.34 5.61 1.07
CA ALA A 46 10.24 6.73 0.83
C ALA A 46 11.29 6.87 1.96
N ALA A 47 10.92 6.53 3.20
CA ALA A 47 11.86 6.47 4.31
C ALA A 47 12.80 5.26 4.22
N CYS A 48 12.27 4.07 3.91
CA CYS A 48 13.05 2.85 3.73
C CYS A 48 14.10 2.96 2.61
N SER A 49 13.76 3.63 1.51
CA SER A 49 14.65 3.80 0.35
C SER A 49 15.90 4.61 0.68
N ARG A 50 15.87 5.43 1.74
CA ARG A 50 17.04 6.20 2.22
C ARG A 50 18.01 5.37 3.06
N SER A 51 17.57 4.22 3.56
CA SER A 51 18.36 3.38 4.47
C SER A 51 19.30 2.41 3.74
N GLU A 52 19.19 2.27 2.41
CA GLU A 52 19.96 1.37 1.53
C GLU A 52 20.03 -0.13 1.92
N GLU A 53 19.46 -0.55 3.06
CA GLU A 53 19.54 -1.93 3.56
C GLU A 53 18.81 -2.94 2.65
N TYR A 54 17.70 -2.53 2.01
CA TYR A 54 16.85 -3.41 1.20
C TYR A 54 16.24 -2.67 -0.01
N PRO A 55 17.04 -2.35 -1.04
CA PRO A 55 16.61 -1.52 -2.16
C PRO A 55 15.52 -2.18 -3.01
N ALA A 56 15.66 -3.47 -3.33
CA ALA A 56 14.69 -4.21 -4.13
C ALA A 56 13.32 -4.37 -3.43
N LEU A 57 13.34 -4.61 -2.11
CA LEU A 57 12.11 -4.74 -1.33
C LEU A 57 11.39 -3.39 -1.21
N SER A 58 12.14 -2.31 -0.99
CA SER A 58 11.58 -0.95 -0.95
C SER A 58 10.96 -0.59 -2.30
N ALA A 59 11.62 -0.89 -3.42
CA ALA A 59 11.08 -0.66 -4.75
C ALA A 59 9.77 -1.44 -5.00
N GLY A 60 9.72 -2.73 -4.62
CA GLY A 60 8.50 -3.53 -4.77
C GLY A 60 7.33 -3.02 -3.92
N LEU A 61 7.60 -2.53 -2.71
CA LEU A 61 6.56 -1.93 -1.85
C LEU A 61 6.07 -0.58 -2.42
N ALA A 62 6.94 0.22 -3.05
CA ALA A 62 6.54 1.45 -3.73
C ALA A 62 5.61 1.15 -4.91
N GLU A 63 6.01 0.21 -5.77
CA GLU A 63 5.23 -0.20 -6.94
C GLU A 63 3.85 -0.75 -6.52
N PHE A 64 3.81 -1.59 -5.49
CA PHE A 64 2.55 -2.08 -4.93
C PHE A 64 1.63 -0.95 -4.48
N ALA A 65 2.15 0.04 -3.74
CA ALA A 65 1.36 1.16 -3.26
C ALA A 65 0.81 2.03 -4.40
N ILE A 66 1.62 2.29 -5.44
CA ILE A 66 1.19 3.00 -6.66
C ILE A 66 0.06 2.24 -7.34
N ARG A 67 0.24 0.93 -7.56
CA ARG A 67 -0.73 0.11 -8.27
C ARG A 67 -2.09 0.06 -7.57
N ILE A 68 -2.10 0.08 -6.24
CA ILE A 68 -3.35 0.17 -5.47
C ILE A 68 -4.05 1.50 -5.71
N GLN A 69 -3.32 2.62 -5.68
CA GLN A 69 -3.90 3.94 -5.91
C GLN A 69 -4.49 4.04 -7.33
N GLU A 70 -3.77 3.55 -8.35
CA GLU A 70 -4.28 3.49 -9.72
C GLU A 70 -5.59 2.69 -9.83
N ILE A 71 -5.69 1.55 -9.14
CA ILE A 71 -6.91 0.72 -9.13
C ILE A 71 -8.06 1.45 -8.43
N LEU A 72 -7.78 2.17 -7.33
CA LEU A 72 -8.80 2.93 -6.62
C LEU A 72 -9.30 4.11 -7.45
N ASP A 73 -8.40 4.83 -8.11
CA ASP A 73 -8.74 6.00 -8.92
C ASP A 73 -9.53 5.60 -10.18
N ALA A 74 -9.14 4.51 -10.85
CA ALA A 74 -9.87 3.97 -12.00
C ALA A 74 -11.31 3.52 -11.67
N ARG A 75 -11.62 3.25 -10.38
CA ARG A 75 -12.95 2.89 -9.90
C ARG A 75 -13.80 4.09 -9.47
N GLN A 76 -13.23 5.29 -9.42
CA GLN A 76 -13.98 6.52 -9.09
C GLN A 76 -14.47 7.28 -10.33
N ASP A 77 -13.82 7.08 -11.47
CA ASP A 77 -14.16 7.74 -12.75
C ASP A 77 -15.20 6.97 -13.60
N GLY A 78 -15.67 5.79 -13.15
CA GLY A 78 -16.65 4.94 -13.84
C GLY A 78 -17.85 4.62 -12.99
#